data_AF-A0A397VSW5-F1
#
_entry.id   AF-A0A397VSW5-F1
#
_cell.length_a   1.000
_cell.length_b   1.000
_cell.length_c   1.000
_cell.angle_alpha   90.00
_cell.angle_beta   90.00
_cell.angle_gamma   90.00
#
_symmetry.space_group_name_H-M   'P 1'
#
loop_
_entity.id
_entity.type
_entity.pdbx_description
1 polymer ?
#
loop_
_entity_poly.entity_id
_entity_poly.type
_entity_poly.pdbx_seq_one_letter_code
_entity_poly.pdbx_strand_id
1 'polypeptide(L)'
;MQNFQTLFRTFVRSFSHNFNPVTLRPQSVITLNKAFLHSTKIFCRRLETRHIGINYILTEKFRHRYHYCINAHEHNALSKNVPVIDWKTLSFYSFHVIPDSYLPKTRELLLSKFGEMGIVGRIYIATEGINAQLSCPLEQLDNLRKFCDQELKLENVEFNFSTIHVKAFRKLNVKIRNQIVSDGLEKGSYDLSNQPKHLSPAEWHAALSNAKTSINLIDMRNHYESEIGYFENSIRQDVDTFRDSIISMNKILEGKQSEDIYMYCTGGIRCSKAGAILLSNGFKSVYVLKGGVTAYGRYITSNPSITSLYKGRNFTFDKRLGEPITNDIVSQCHTCGEPCDTHTNCRNKTCNLLFIQCQECRKRLSRTCGSEFCLRLVQAWDEKFGRPSGFDDVKPNYQCVYDHVHRTRPKLVIERLGGTSANVPSDLVEMLLEKNSIIKR
;
A
#
# COMPACT_ATOMS: atom_id res chain seq x y z
N MET A 1 39.82 12.09 -13.25
CA MET A 1 38.69 11.13 -13.27
C MET A 1 39.12 9.66 -13.45
N GLN A 2 40.08 9.32 -14.32
CA GLN A 2 40.53 7.93 -14.54
C GLN A 2 41.06 7.21 -13.29
N ASN A 3 41.82 7.90 -12.42
CA ASN A 3 42.33 7.30 -11.17
C ASN A 3 41.24 6.87 -10.17
N PHE A 4 40.06 7.53 -10.16
CA PHE A 4 38.96 7.17 -9.25
C PHE A 4 38.17 5.96 -9.72
N GLN A 5 37.91 5.84 -11.03
CA GLN A 5 37.26 4.64 -11.58
C GLN A 5 38.14 3.40 -11.42
N THR A 6 39.45 3.54 -11.53
CA THR A 6 40.41 2.45 -11.26
C THR A 6 40.40 2.08 -9.77
N LEU A 7 40.49 3.04 -8.85
CA LEU A 7 40.42 2.78 -7.40
C LEU A 7 39.08 2.15 -6.97
N PHE A 8 37.95 2.61 -7.51
CA PHE A 8 36.63 2.07 -7.21
C PHE A 8 36.45 0.65 -7.79
N ARG A 9 36.93 0.40 -9.02
CA ARG A 9 36.93 -0.95 -9.62
C ARG A 9 37.85 -1.91 -8.87
N THR A 10 39.00 -1.46 -8.37
CA THR A 10 39.91 -2.28 -7.56
C THR A 10 39.32 -2.58 -6.18
N PHE A 11 38.64 -1.61 -5.54
CA PHE A 11 37.92 -1.82 -4.28
C PHE A 11 36.78 -2.83 -4.43
N VAL A 12 35.98 -2.70 -5.49
CA VAL A 12 34.87 -3.63 -5.79
C VAL A 12 35.40 -5.02 -6.19
N ARG A 13 36.49 -5.10 -6.98
CA ARG A 13 37.12 -6.38 -7.38
C ARG A 13 37.77 -7.13 -6.23
N SER A 14 38.45 -6.43 -5.33
CA SER A 14 39.04 -6.99 -4.11
C SER A 14 37.96 -7.59 -3.19
N PHE A 15 36.78 -6.97 -3.15
CA PHE A 15 35.64 -7.52 -2.43
C PHE A 15 34.92 -8.63 -3.19
N SER A 16 34.86 -8.64 -4.53
CA SER A 16 34.12 -9.69 -5.26
C SER A 16 34.89 -11.02 -5.39
N HIS A 17 36.22 -11.02 -5.38
CA HIS A 17 37.01 -12.25 -5.60
C HIS A 17 37.01 -13.25 -4.42
N ASN A 18 36.66 -12.81 -3.21
CA ASN A 18 36.56 -13.68 -2.03
C ASN A 18 35.13 -14.15 -1.72
N PHE A 19 34.17 -13.92 -2.63
CA PHE A 19 32.76 -14.22 -2.40
C PHE A 19 32.29 -15.38 -3.28
N ASN A 20 32.20 -16.57 -2.69
CA ASN A 20 31.33 -17.64 -3.18
C ASN A 20 30.17 -17.78 -2.17
N PRO A 21 28.93 -17.37 -2.50
CA PRO A 21 27.84 -17.18 -1.53
C PRO A 21 27.23 -18.49 -1.01
N VAL A 22 27.79 -19.65 -1.33
CA VAL A 22 27.17 -20.97 -1.10
C VAL A 22 27.49 -21.57 0.28
N THR A 23 28.42 -21.03 1.08
CA THR A 23 28.92 -21.76 2.27
C THR A 23 29.05 -20.97 3.58
N LEU A 24 28.57 -19.72 3.69
CA LEU A 24 28.80 -18.94 4.92
C LEU A 24 27.65 -19.04 5.95
N ARG A 25 28.00 -19.45 7.18
CA ARG A 25 27.10 -19.51 8.34
C ARG A 25 26.68 -18.09 8.79
N PRO A 26 25.55 -17.93 9.52
CA PRO A 26 24.97 -16.61 9.85
C PRO A 26 25.90 -15.64 10.60
N GLN A 27 26.79 -16.13 11.47
CA GLN A 27 27.73 -15.30 12.21
C GLN A 27 28.82 -14.67 11.33
N SER A 28 29.24 -15.34 10.26
CA SER A 28 30.22 -14.81 9.29
C SER A 28 29.67 -13.60 8.50
N VAL A 29 28.37 -13.60 8.19
CA VAL A 29 27.70 -12.50 7.47
C VAL A 29 27.65 -11.21 8.31
N ILE A 30 27.50 -11.35 9.64
CA ILE A 30 27.47 -10.23 10.58
C ILE A 30 28.86 -9.57 10.69
N THR A 31 29.92 -10.36 10.78
CA THR A 31 31.30 -9.86 10.82
C THR A 31 31.70 -9.19 9.50
N LEU A 32 31.27 -9.74 8.36
CA LEU A 32 31.51 -9.18 7.02
C LEU A 32 30.79 -7.83 6.80
N ASN A 33 29.56 -7.66 7.30
CA ASN A 33 28.86 -6.37 7.22
C ASN A 33 29.52 -5.28 8.08
N LYS A 34 30.05 -5.64 9.26
CA LYS A 34 30.82 -4.72 10.09
C LYS A 34 32.13 -4.29 9.41
N ALA A 35 32.83 -5.21 8.75
CA ALA A 35 34.03 -4.90 7.97
C ALA A 35 33.72 -3.97 6.79
N PHE A 36 32.64 -4.24 6.04
CA PHE A 36 32.20 -3.39 4.93
C PHE A 36 31.84 -1.96 5.40
N LEU A 37 31.10 -1.84 6.51
CA LEU A 37 30.78 -0.54 7.14
C LEU A 37 32.04 0.19 7.60
N HIS A 38 32.99 -0.51 8.21
CA HIS A 38 34.25 0.09 8.67
C HIS A 38 35.12 0.57 7.52
N SER A 39 35.28 -0.23 6.46
CA SER A 39 36.01 0.16 5.24
C SER A 39 35.36 1.35 4.53
N THR A 40 34.02 1.39 4.49
CA THR A 40 33.27 2.53 3.92
C THR A 40 33.48 3.80 4.73
N LYS A 41 33.54 3.70 6.07
CA LYS A 41 33.80 4.82 6.98
C LYS A 41 35.20 5.41 6.81
N ILE A 42 36.21 4.55 6.61
CA ILE A 42 37.59 4.96 6.32
C ILE A 42 37.68 5.64 4.94
N PHE A 43 36.97 5.10 3.94
CA PHE A 43 36.93 5.66 2.59
C PHE A 43 36.31 7.06 2.56
N CYS A 44 35.19 7.27 3.28
CA CYS A 44 34.55 8.59 3.40
C CYS A 44 35.45 9.62 4.10
N ARG A 45 36.12 9.25 5.21
CA ARG A 45 37.06 10.16 5.92
C ARG A 45 38.28 10.55 5.06
N ARG A 46 38.76 9.65 4.20
CA ARG A 46 39.86 9.92 3.26
C ARG A 46 39.46 10.84 2.10
N LEU A 47 38.17 10.88 1.75
CA LEU A 47 37.63 11.81 0.75
C LEU A 47 37.46 13.22 1.34
N GLU A 48 37.01 13.33 2.59
CA GLU A 48 36.87 14.62 3.30
C GLU A 48 38.22 15.32 3.53
N THR A 49 39.27 14.56 3.84
CA THR A 49 40.62 15.11 4.11
C THR A 49 41.42 15.51 2.86
N ARG A 50 40.94 15.19 1.65
CA ARG A 50 41.68 15.46 0.39
C ARG A 50 41.12 16.60 -0.47
N HIS A 51 40.13 17.36 0.01
CA HIS A 51 39.49 18.46 -0.74
C HIS A 51 39.18 18.14 -2.21
N ILE A 52 38.82 16.89 -2.52
CA ILE A 52 38.44 16.52 -3.89
C ILE A 52 36.98 16.95 -4.06
N GLY A 53 36.76 18.04 -4.79
CA GLY A 53 35.44 18.52 -5.18
C GLY A 53 34.71 17.47 -6.05
N ILE A 54 34.05 16.53 -5.40
CA ILE A 54 33.16 15.55 -6.02
C ILE A 54 31.74 16.00 -5.68
N ASN A 55 30.97 16.28 -6.74
CA ASN A 55 29.59 16.74 -6.72
C ASN A 55 28.76 16.25 -5.51
N TYR A 56 28.24 17.25 -4.79
CA TYR A 56 27.36 17.23 -3.61
C TYR A 56 26.20 16.21 -3.66
N ILE A 57 25.84 15.73 -4.85
CA ILE A 57 24.71 14.80 -5.11
C ILE A 57 25.02 13.34 -4.68
N LEU A 58 26.30 12.94 -4.70
CA LEU A 58 26.68 11.55 -4.34
C LEU A 58 26.76 11.33 -2.82
N THR A 59 27.08 12.38 -2.05
CA THR A 59 27.21 12.31 -0.59
C THR A 59 25.85 12.29 0.12
N GLU A 60 24.82 12.99 -0.35
CA GLU A 60 23.47 12.93 0.25
C GLU A 60 22.80 11.57 0.07
N LYS A 61 22.79 11.02 -1.16
CA LYS A 61 22.22 9.68 -1.42
C LYS A 61 22.91 8.58 -0.62
N PHE A 62 24.23 8.69 -0.41
CA PHE A 62 24.99 7.76 0.42
C PHE A 62 24.76 7.99 1.92
N ARG A 63 24.72 9.24 2.41
CA ARG A 63 24.37 9.57 3.81
C ARG A 63 22.98 9.07 4.17
N HIS A 64 22.00 9.23 3.29
CA HIS A 64 20.63 8.76 3.53
C HIS A 64 20.54 7.24 3.62
N ARG A 65 21.24 6.52 2.72
CA ARG A 65 21.36 5.06 2.82
C ARG A 65 22.14 4.63 4.06
N TYR A 66 23.17 5.37 4.46
CA TYR A 66 24.00 5.11 5.62
C TYR A 66 23.21 5.27 6.94
N HIS A 67 22.47 6.37 7.12
CA HIS A 67 21.61 6.57 8.30
C HIS A 67 20.45 5.58 8.35
N TYR A 68 19.81 5.28 7.22
CA TYR A 68 18.78 4.24 7.15
C TYR A 68 19.32 2.85 7.50
N CYS A 69 20.50 2.50 6.98
CA CYS A 69 21.12 1.21 7.27
C CYS A 69 21.60 1.12 8.72
N ILE A 70 22.20 2.16 9.30
CA ILE A 70 22.63 2.16 10.71
C ILE A 70 21.43 2.04 11.65
N ASN A 71 20.38 2.86 11.47
CA ASN A 71 19.18 2.76 12.31
C ASN A 71 18.52 1.38 12.16
N ALA A 72 18.49 0.81 10.94
CA ALA A 72 17.95 -0.53 10.71
C ALA A 72 18.84 -1.67 11.26
N HIS A 73 20.16 -1.47 11.36
CA HIS A 73 21.10 -2.47 11.88
C HIS A 73 21.23 -2.40 13.41
N GLU A 74 21.22 -1.21 14.01
CA GLU A 74 21.21 -1.00 15.46
C GLU A 74 19.92 -1.55 16.08
N HIS A 75 18.78 -1.39 15.41
CA HIS A 75 17.51 -2.01 15.84
C HIS A 75 17.47 -3.54 15.72
N ASN A 76 18.29 -4.16 14.86
CA ASN A 76 18.30 -5.62 14.65
C ASN A 76 19.38 -6.35 15.45
N ALA A 77 20.34 -5.64 16.07
CA ALA A 77 21.50 -6.24 16.73
C ALA A 77 21.40 -6.32 18.27
N LEU A 78 20.29 -5.87 18.87
CA LEU A 78 20.10 -5.89 20.33
C LEU A 78 18.73 -6.50 20.67
N SER A 79 18.71 -7.82 20.85
CA SER A 79 17.59 -8.50 21.51
C SER A 79 17.84 -8.55 23.02
N LYS A 80 17.20 -7.63 23.74
CA LYS A 80 16.52 -7.78 25.04
C LYS A 80 16.28 -6.35 25.56
N ASN A 81 15.00 -5.94 25.61
CA ASN A 81 14.49 -4.60 25.96
C ASN A 81 14.54 -3.54 24.84
N VAL A 82 13.99 -3.85 23.66
CA VAL A 82 13.56 -2.79 22.74
C VAL A 82 12.27 -2.21 23.31
N PRO A 83 12.19 -0.90 23.63
CA PRO A 83 10.93 -0.29 24.04
C PRO A 83 9.90 -0.53 22.94
N VAL A 84 8.71 -1.00 23.32
CA VAL A 84 7.60 -1.16 22.38
C VAL A 84 7.24 0.24 21.89
N ILE A 85 7.68 0.58 20.68
CA ILE A 85 7.29 1.83 20.05
C ILE A 85 5.83 1.68 19.64
N ASP A 86 4.96 2.44 20.29
CA ASP A 86 3.57 2.57 19.86
C ASP A 86 3.51 3.34 18.54
N TRP A 87 2.68 2.86 17.63
CA TRP A 87 2.49 3.45 16.31
C TRP A 87 1.07 3.99 16.20
N LYS A 88 0.89 5.13 15.55
CA LYS A 88 -0.41 5.51 15.00
C LYS A 88 -0.40 5.33 13.50
N THR A 89 -1.37 4.59 12.99
CA THR A 89 -1.62 4.49 11.56
C THR A 89 -2.63 5.56 11.16
N LEU A 90 -2.26 6.40 10.20
CA LEU A 90 -3.09 7.51 9.74
C LEU A 90 -2.99 7.69 8.23
N SER A 91 -3.93 8.45 7.69
CA SER A 91 -3.89 8.93 6.31
C SER A 91 -4.35 10.37 6.23
N PHE A 92 -3.93 11.07 5.19
CA PHE A 92 -4.43 12.39 4.85
C PHE A 92 -4.24 12.63 3.35
N TYR A 93 -5.01 13.55 2.81
CA TYR A 93 -4.82 14.05 1.45
C TYR A 93 -5.18 15.52 1.39
N SER A 94 -4.64 16.21 0.40
CA SER A 94 -4.98 17.60 0.11
C SER A 94 -4.85 17.85 -1.38
N PHE A 95 -5.88 18.47 -1.95
CA PHE A 95 -5.85 19.00 -3.30
C PHE A 95 -5.43 20.47 -3.23
N HIS A 96 -4.20 20.75 -3.64
CA HIS A 96 -3.65 22.10 -3.77
C HIS A 96 -2.57 22.08 -4.84
N VAL A 97 -2.35 23.22 -5.49
CA VAL A 97 -1.38 23.30 -6.57
C VAL A 97 0.03 23.21 -6.00
N ILE A 98 0.78 22.18 -6.44
CA ILE A 98 2.22 22.08 -6.22
C ILE A 98 2.88 22.31 -7.59
N PRO A 99 3.68 23.37 -7.78
CA PRO A 99 4.34 23.60 -9.07
C PRO A 99 5.24 22.41 -9.43
N ASP A 100 5.25 22.02 -10.70
CA ASP A 100 6.02 20.85 -11.18
C ASP A 100 7.50 20.94 -10.82
N SER A 101 8.07 22.16 -10.91
CA SER A 101 9.45 22.46 -10.51
C SER A 101 9.76 22.24 -9.03
N TYR A 102 8.73 22.22 -8.16
CA TYR A 102 8.88 22.00 -6.72
C TYR A 102 8.75 20.52 -6.33
N LEU A 103 8.15 19.67 -7.18
CA LEU A 103 7.89 18.26 -6.85
C LEU A 103 9.15 17.46 -6.46
N PRO A 104 10.31 17.58 -7.15
CA PRO A 104 11.54 16.89 -6.74
C PRO A 104 12.01 17.30 -5.34
N LYS A 105 11.98 18.61 -5.04
CA LYS A 105 12.39 19.16 -3.75
C LYS A 105 11.43 18.73 -2.64
N THR A 106 10.13 18.79 -2.87
CA THR A 106 9.10 18.31 -1.91
C THR A 106 9.28 16.83 -1.62
N ARG A 107 9.57 16.02 -2.65
CA ARG A 107 9.84 14.58 -2.46
C ARG A 107 11.03 14.33 -1.55
N GLU A 108 12.13 15.04 -1.76
CA GLU A 108 13.36 14.88 -0.97
C GLU A 108 13.17 15.34 0.47
N LEU A 109 12.50 16.49 0.65
CA LEU A 109 12.14 17.02 1.96
C LEU A 109 11.31 16.01 2.76
N LEU A 110 10.25 15.45 2.15
CA LEU A 110 9.40 14.42 2.78
C LEU A 110 10.19 13.15 3.13
N LEU A 111 11.03 12.66 2.21
CA LEU A 111 11.86 11.48 2.47
C LEU A 111 12.85 11.70 3.63
N SER A 112 13.44 12.88 3.69
CA SER A 112 14.41 13.24 4.74
C SER A 112 13.71 13.37 6.09
N LYS A 113 12.74 14.30 6.19
CA LYS A 113 12.10 14.66 7.46
C LYS A 113 11.30 13.52 8.07
N PHE A 114 10.53 12.79 7.25
CA PHE A 114 9.79 11.64 7.77
C PHE A 114 10.71 10.45 8.06
N GLY A 115 11.85 10.35 7.37
CA GLY A 115 12.91 9.40 7.68
C GLY A 115 13.56 9.66 9.04
N GLU A 116 13.88 10.92 9.35
CA GLU A 116 14.39 11.38 10.65
C GLU A 116 13.39 11.05 11.78
N MET A 117 12.09 11.25 11.55
CA MET A 117 11.01 10.91 12.48
C MET A 117 10.70 9.39 12.55
N GLY A 118 11.42 8.53 11.84
CA GLY A 118 11.15 7.09 11.83
C GLY A 118 9.81 6.68 11.21
N ILE A 119 9.13 7.59 10.50
CA ILE A 119 7.85 7.36 9.86
C ILE A 119 8.02 6.43 8.66
N VAL A 120 7.11 5.46 8.55
CA VAL A 120 7.02 4.58 7.39
C VAL A 120 5.66 4.76 6.71
N GLY A 121 5.59 4.52 5.41
CA GLY A 121 4.36 4.84 4.70
C GLY A 121 4.50 4.90 3.19
N ARG A 122 3.42 5.35 2.57
CA ARG A 122 3.38 5.67 1.15
C ARG A 122 2.83 7.08 0.98
N ILE A 123 3.54 7.88 0.20
CA ILE A 123 3.13 9.23 -0.16
C ILE A 123 3.19 9.35 -1.67
N TYR A 124 2.10 9.84 -2.25
CA TYR A 124 2.05 10.32 -3.62
C TYR A 124 1.96 11.83 -3.61
N ILE A 125 2.81 12.46 -4.41
CA ILE A 125 2.72 13.88 -4.72
C ILE A 125 2.54 14.04 -6.23
N ALA A 126 1.76 15.03 -6.62
CA ALA A 126 1.51 15.42 -8.00
C ALA A 126 1.28 16.93 -8.03
N THR A 127 1.18 17.52 -9.22
CA THR A 127 0.86 18.96 -9.31
C THR A 127 -0.50 19.32 -8.71
N GLU A 128 -1.39 18.32 -8.57
CA GLU A 128 -2.71 18.45 -7.93
C GLU A 128 -2.70 18.28 -6.40
N GLY A 129 -1.55 17.98 -5.77
CA GLY A 129 -1.42 17.96 -4.31
C GLY A 129 -0.69 16.73 -3.75
N ILE A 130 -1.16 16.26 -2.58
CA ILE A 130 -0.53 15.19 -1.79
C ILE A 130 -1.56 14.17 -1.27
N ASN A 131 -1.18 12.89 -1.27
CA ASN A 131 -1.92 11.79 -0.65
C ASN A 131 -0.94 10.91 0.16
N ALA A 132 -1.21 10.73 1.43
CA ALA A 132 -0.33 10.05 2.37
C ALA A 132 -1.05 8.98 3.18
N GLN A 133 -0.40 7.84 3.36
CA GLN A 133 -0.80 6.76 4.26
C GLN A 133 0.43 6.34 5.06
N LEU A 134 0.40 6.55 6.36
CA LEU A 134 1.58 6.54 7.23
C LEU A 134 1.34 5.65 8.45
N SER A 135 2.43 5.07 8.96
CA SER A 135 2.56 4.67 10.36
C SER A 135 3.60 5.58 10.99
N CYS A 136 3.17 6.36 11.97
CA CYS A 136 4.00 7.31 12.70
C CYS A 136 4.27 6.76 14.11
N PRO A 137 5.51 6.79 14.63
CA PRO A 137 5.75 6.60 16.06
C PRO A 137 4.92 7.58 16.88
N LEU A 138 4.30 7.13 17.96
CA LEU A 138 3.39 7.93 18.78
C LEU A 138 4.05 9.25 19.25
N GLU A 139 5.31 9.18 19.68
CA GLU A 139 6.12 10.32 20.12
C GLU A 139 6.40 11.37 19.02
N GLN A 140 6.25 11.01 17.74
CA GLN A 140 6.53 11.90 16.60
C GLN A 140 5.26 12.52 16.00
N LEU A 141 4.07 12.26 16.56
CA LEU A 141 2.83 12.78 15.99
C LEU A 141 2.75 14.30 16.00
N ASP A 142 3.17 14.94 17.09
CA ASP A 142 3.14 16.41 17.18
C ASP A 142 4.14 17.03 16.20
N ASN A 143 5.30 16.41 16.03
CA ASN A 143 6.30 16.84 15.04
C ASN A 143 5.79 16.65 13.61
N LEU A 144 5.10 15.55 13.34
CA LEU A 144 4.43 15.30 12.05
C LEU A 144 3.36 16.36 11.79
N ARG A 145 2.49 16.66 12.76
CA ARG A 145 1.44 17.69 12.63
C ARG A 145 2.05 19.05 12.34
N LYS A 146 3.01 19.50 13.17
CA LYS A 146 3.71 20.78 12.98
C LYS A 146 4.37 20.88 11.61
N PHE A 147 5.06 19.83 11.17
CA PHE A 147 5.68 19.79 9.85
C PHE A 147 4.63 19.91 8.73
N CYS A 148 3.53 19.15 8.81
CA CYS A 148 2.45 19.23 7.82
C CYS A 148 1.82 20.62 7.77
N ASP A 149 1.63 21.29 8.91
CA ASP A 149 1.09 22.65 8.96
C ASP A 149 2.06 23.66 8.35
N GLN A 150 3.30 23.66 8.82
CA GLN A 150 4.25 24.71 8.50
C GLN A 150 4.85 24.56 7.10
N GLU A 151 5.28 23.35 6.74
CA GLU A 151 6.04 23.09 5.52
C GLU A 151 5.15 22.68 4.34
N LEU A 152 4.01 22.02 4.63
CA LEU A 152 3.09 21.55 3.60
C LEU A 152 1.78 22.36 3.51
N LYS A 153 1.56 23.33 4.41
CA LYS A 153 0.36 24.18 4.47
C LYS A 153 -0.94 23.37 4.60
N LEU A 154 -0.92 22.40 5.52
CA LEU A 154 -2.01 21.45 5.74
C LEU A 154 -2.75 21.66 7.07
N GLU A 155 -2.75 22.87 7.62
CA GLU A 155 -3.38 23.21 8.91
C GLU A 155 -4.87 22.85 8.98
N ASN A 156 -5.57 22.94 7.85
CA ASN A 156 -7.01 22.61 7.76
C ASN A 156 -7.28 21.15 7.37
N VAL A 157 -6.24 20.33 7.20
CA VAL A 157 -6.37 18.92 6.81
C VAL A 157 -6.33 18.04 8.04
N GLU A 158 -7.43 17.37 8.31
CA GLU A 158 -7.56 16.43 9.42
C GLU A 158 -6.77 15.13 9.14
N PHE A 159 -6.05 14.64 10.16
CA PHE A 159 -5.45 13.32 10.11
C PHE A 159 -6.52 12.25 10.34
N ASN A 160 -6.74 11.42 9.32
CA ASN A 160 -7.68 10.32 9.38
C ASN A 160 -7.00 9.10 10.01
N PHE A 161 -7.14 8.97 11.33
CA PHE A 161 -6.57 7.87 12.11
C PHE A 161 -7.34 6.57 11.90
N SER A 162 -6.64 5.46 11.65
CA SER A 162 -7.28 4.16 11.55
C SER A 162 -7.71 3.61 12.92
N THR A 163 -8.63 2.66 12.93
CA THR A 163 -9.06 1.93 14.14
C THR A 163 -7.97 0.99 14.68
N ILE A 164 -7.10 0.48 13.79
CA ILE A 164 -5.97 -0.40 14.15
C ILE A 164 -4.65 0.36 14.01
N HIS A 165 -3.82 0.28 15.04
CA HIS A 165 -2.61 1.06 15.19
C HIS A 165 -1.38 0.15 15.24
N VAL A 166 -0.68 0.00 14.11
CA VAL A 166 0.53 -0.83 13.98
C VAL A 166 1.51 -0.22 12.98
N LYS A 167 2.75 -0.74 12.93
CA LYS A 167 3.70 -0.48 11.85
C LYS A 167 3.25 -1.17 10.55
N ALA A 168 2.25 -0.59 9.89
CA ALA A 168 1.55 -1.16 8.75
C ALA A 168 2.38 -1.14 7.45
N PHE A 169 3.47 -0.37 7.41
CA PHE A 169 4.37 -0.26 6.25
C PHE A 169 5.78 -0.77 6.57
N ARG A 170 6.47 -1.30 5.54
CA ARG A 170 7.86 -1.77 5.68
C ARG A 170 8.86 -0.62 5.71
N LYS A 171 8.63 0.39 4.87
CA LYS A 171 9.53 1.50 4.60
C LYS A 171 8.71 2.69 4.10
N LEU A 172 9.28 3.88 4.22
CA LEU A 172 8.74 5.08 3.57
C LEU A 172 8.98 5.00 2.05
N ASN A 173 7.94 5.30 1.27
CA ASN A 173 8.06 5.53 -0.17
C ASN A 173 7.35 6.83 -0.52
N VAL A 174 8.08 7.76 -1.13
CA VAL A 174 7.51 8.98 -1.71
C VAL A 174 7.67 8.92 -3.21
N LYS A 175 6.57 9.01 -3.95
CA LYS A 175 6.56 8.93 -5.42
C LYS A 175 5.88 10.16 -6.00
N ILE A 176 6.54 10.75 -7.00
CA ILE A 176 5.92 11.71 -7.89
C ILE A 176 5.03 10.94 -8.86
N ARG A 177 3.81 11.45 -9.07
CA ARG A 177 2.77 10.89 -9.93
C ARG A 177 2.16 12.01 -10.76
N ASN A 178 1.49 11.63 -11.85
CA ASN A 178 0.68 12.57 -12.62
C ASN A 178 -0.55 13.01 -11.81
N GLN A 179 -1.10 12.10 -11.01
CA GLN A 179 -2.25 12.31 -10.14
C GLN A 179 -2.03 11.59 -8.80
N ILE A 180 -2.45 12.21 -7.69
CA ILE A 180 -2.37 11.61 -6.34
C ILE A 180 -3.41 10.50 -6.14
N VAL A 181 -4.45 10.48 -6.97
CA VAL A 181 -5.33 9.34 -7.24
C VAL A 181 -5.73 9.39 -8.71
N SER A 182 -5.51 8.30 -9.44
CA SER A 182 -5.64 8.31 -10.90
C SER A 182 -7.07 8.04 -11.35
N ASP A 183 -7.70 9.06 -11.93
CA ASP A 183 -9.07 9.00 -12.49
C ASP A 183 -9.08 8.60 -13.97
N GLY A 184 -7.95 8.72 -14.67
CA GLY A 184 -7.84 8.40 -16.10
C GLY A 184 -8.44 9.43 -17.05
N LEU A 185 -8.82 10.60 -16.54
CA LEU A 185 -9.31 11.72 -17.34
C LEU A 185 -8.15 12.65 -17.72
N GLU A 186 -8.37 13.44 -18.77
CA GLU A 186 -7.42 14.46 -19.20
C GLU A 186 -7.34 15.61 -18.20
N LYS A 187 -6.15 16.21 -18.08
CA LYS A 187 -5.93 17.36 -17.20
C LYS A 187 -6.81 18.53 -17.66
N GLY A 188 -7.57 19.10 -16.73
CA GLY A 188 -8.46 20.25 -17.00
C GLY A 188 -9.85 19.87 -17.49
N SER A 189 -10.18 18.57 -17.60
CA SER A 189 -11.53 18.11 -17.97
C SER A 189 -12.59 18.36 -16.89
N TYR A 190 -12.19 18.70 -15.68
CA TYR A 190 -13.06 19.07 -14.56
C TYR A 190 -12.30 20.02 -13.62
N ASP A 191 -13.04 20.69 -12.74
CA ASP A 191 -12.49 21.63 -11.76
C ASP A 191 -12.53 21.04 -10.35
N LEU A 192 -11.36 20.86 -9.73
CA LEU A 192 -11.23 20.39 -8.35
C LEU A 192 -11.74 21.42 -7.31
N SER A 193 -11.96 22.67 -7.71
CA SER A 193 -12.58 23.70 -6.87
C SER A 193 -14.07 23.43 -6.62
N ASN A 194 -14.72 22.65 -7.48
CA ASN A 194 -16.09 22.18 -7.29
C ASN A 194 -16.12 21.10 -6.21
N GLN A 195 -16.11 21.51 -4.94
CA GLN A 195 -16.07 20.56 -3.83
C GLN A 195 -17.47 20.00 -3.54
N PRO A 196 -17.63 18.66 -3.48
CA PRO A 196 -18.89 18.06 -3.01
C PRO A 196 -19.15 18.40 -1.55
N LYS A 197 -20.39 18.27 -1.10
CA LYS A 197 -20.72 18.49 0.31
C LYS A 197 -20.20 17.33 1.16
N HIS A 198 -19.24 17.62 2.01
CA HIS A 198 -18.67 16.67 2.95
C HIS A 198 -19.56 16.52 4.18
N LEU A 199 -20.19 15.35 4.35
CA LEU A 199 -20.96 15.01 5.54
C LEU A 199 -20.06 14.36 6.59
N SER A 200 -20.13 14.82 7.83
CA SER A 200 -19.52 14.11 8.96
C SER A 200 -20.13 12.71 9.11
N PRO A 201 -19.46 11.77 9.81
CA PRO A 201 -20.02 10.44 10.05
C PRO A 201 -21.42 10.43 10.65
N ALA A 202 -21.74 11.37 11.55
CA ALA A 202 -23.06 11.50 12.17
C ALA A 202 -24.11 12.01 11.18
N GLU A 203 -23.80 13.07 10.42
CA GLU A 203 -24.69 13.60 9.39
C GLU A 203 -24.93 12.57 8.28
N TRP A 204 -23.88 11.85 7.88
CA TRP A 204 -23.95 10.77 6.91
C TRP A 204 -24.86 9.65 7.40
N HIS A 205 -24.68 9.21 8.65
CA HIS A 205 -25.54 8.19 9.24
C HIS A 205 -27.01 8.63 9.26
N ALA A 206 -27.30 9.84 9.74
CA ALA A 206 -28.65 10.38 9.77
C ALA A 206 -29.26 10.50 8.35
N ALA A 207 -28.48 10.99 7.38
CA ALA A 207 -28.94 11.13 6.00
C ALA A 207 -29.32 9.76 5.39
N LEU A 208 -28.49 8.74 5.59
CA LEU A 208 -28.77 7.39 5.07
C LEU A 208 -29.90 6.69 5.83
N SER A 209 -30.05 6.90 7.13
CA SER A 209 -31.15 6.33 7.91
C SER A 209 -32.51 6.94 7.55
N ASN A 210 -32.55 8.22 7.22
CA ASN A 210 -33.78 8.94 6.85
C ASN A 210 -34.13 8.79 5.37
N ALA A 211 -33.17 8.40 4.55
CA ALA A 211 -33.39 8.14 3.14
C ALA A 211 -34.40 6.99 2.95
N LYS A 212 -35.47 7.25 2.19
CA LYS A 212 -36.26 6.17 1.60
C LYS A 212 -35.33 5.34 0.69
N THR A 213 -35.64 4.07 0.50
CA THR A 213 -34.84 3.03 -0.20
C THR A 213 -34.28 3.38 -1.60
N SER A 214 -34.55 4.56 -2.15
CA SER A 214 -34.15 5.05 -3.47
C SER A 214 -33.10 6.18 -3.43
N ILE A 215 -31.98 5.99 -2.70
CA ILE A 215 -30.84 6.92 -2.78
C ILE A 215 -29.75 6.37 -3.71
N ASN A 216 -29.12 7.26 -4.48
CA ASN A 216 -27.94 6.90 -5.28
C ASN A 216 -26.71 6.84 -4.37
N LEU A 217 -26.62 5.79 -3.55
CA LEU A 217 -25.49 5.51 -2.69
C LEU A 217 -24.46 4.68 -3.46
N ILE A 218 -23.32 5.27 -3.83
CA ILE A 218 -22.30 4.62 -4.66
C ILE A 218 -21.04 4.33 -3.84
N ASP A 219 -20.60 3.08 -3.88
CA ASP A 219 -19.27 2.69 -3.43
C ASP A 219 -18.25 3.03 -4.51
N MET A 220 -17.38 4.02 -4.24
CA MET A 220 -16.30 4.43 -5.14
C MET A 220 -15.02 3.63 -4.92
N ARG A 221 -15.11 2.47 -4.26
CA ARG A 221 -14.00 1.54 -4.08
C ARG A 221 -13.94 0.50 -5.20
N ASN A 222 -12.81 -0.21 -5.27
CA ASN A 222 -12.67 -1.33 -6.19
C ASN A 222 -13.45 -2.55 -5.65
N HIS A 223 -13.78 -3.50 -6.52
CA HIS A 223 -14.63 -4.65 -6.17
C HIS A 223 -14.11 -5.45 -4.96
N TYR A 224 -12.80 -5.71 -4.87
CA TYR A 224 -12.18 -6.45 -3.76
C TYR A 224 -12.30 -5.71 -2.41
N GLU A 225 -12.49 -4.40 -2.42
CA GLU A 225 -12.71 -3.63 -1.19
C GLU A 225 -14.16 -3.72 -0.73
N SER A 226 -15.11 -3.76 -1.67
CA SER A 226 -16.54 -3.89 -1.42
C SER A 226 -16.96 -5.34 -1.12
N GLU A 227 -16.15 -6.32 -1.52
CA GLU A 227 -16.40 -7.74 -1.25
C GLU A 227 -16.40 -8.05 0.25
N ILE A 228 -15.55 -7.38 1.04
CA ILE A 228 -15.42 -7.64 2.49
C ILE A 228 -16.20 -6.68 3.39
N GLY A 229 -16.86 -5.67 2.83
CA GLY A 229 -17.67 -4.75 3.59
C GLY A 229 -18.23 -3.63 2.75
N TYR A 230 -19.40 -3.11 3.10
CA TYR A 230 -20.12 -2.10 2.33
C TYR A 230 -21.25 -1.46 3.16
N PHE A 231 -21.69 -0.26 2.77
CA PHE A 231 -22.96 0.29 3.29
C PHE A 231 -24.14 -0.45 2.67
N GLU A 232 -25.15 -0.78 3.49
CA GLU A 232 -26.36 -1.39 2.99
C GLU A 232 -27.01 -0.57 1.87
N ASN A 233 -27.58 -1.26 0.88
CA ASN A 233 -28.19 -0.67 -0.31
C ASN A 233 -27.24 0.14 -1.21
N SER A 234 -25.93 0.10 -0.99
CA SER A 234 -24.97 0.76 -1.89
C SER A 234 -24.83 0.04 -3.23
N ILE A 235 -24.71 0.83 -4.29
CA ILE A 235 -24.33 0.38 -5.62
C ILE A 235 -22.83 0.10 -5.59
N ARG A 236 -22.48 -1.19 -5.63
CA ARG A 236 -21.10 -1.69 -5.61
C ARG A 236 -20.64 -1.96 -7.03
N GLN A 237 -19.68 -1.17 -7.48
CA GLN A 237 -19.19 -1.24 -8.85
C GLN A 237 -18.25 -2.42 -9.03
N ASP A 238 -18.45 -3.20 -10.09
CA ASP A 238 -17.61 -4.38 -10.36
C ASP A 238 -16.33 -4.01 -11.13
N VAL A 239 -15.47 -3.20 -10.51
CA VAL A 239 -14.31 -2.57 -11.16
C VAL A 239 -12.99 -2.83 -10.43
N ASP A 240 -11.87 -2.83 -11.16
CA ASP A 240 -10.53 -3.07 -10.62
C ASP A 240 -9.78 -1.80 -10.25
N THR A 241 -10.10 -0.69 -10.91
CA THR A 241 -9.41 0.58 -10.73
C THR A 241 -10.39 1.74 -10.54
N PHE A 242 -9.91 2.81 -9.91
CA PHE A 242 -10.69 4.03 -9.75
C PHE A 242 -11.06 4.68 -11.09
N ARG A 243 -10.21 4.54 -12.13
CA ARG A 243 -10.54 4.97 -13.49
C ARG A 243 -11.79 4.27 -14.00
N ASP A 244 -11.84 2.96 -13.83
CA ASP A 244 -13.00 2.17 -14.24
C ASP A 244 -14.22 2.51 -13.38
N SER A 245 -14.04 2.86 -12.09
CA SER A 245 -15.12 3.41 -11.25
C SER A 245 -15.69 4.70 -11.79
N ILE A 246 -14.89 5.60 -12.39
CA ILE A 246 -15.42 6.83 -12.99
C ILE A 246 -16.30 6.51 -14.21
N ILE A 247 -15.84 5.59 -15.08
CA ILE A 247 -16.59 5.16 -16.26
C ILE A 247 -17.92 4.51 -15.84
N SER A 248 -17.88 3.62 -14.86
CA SER A 248 -19.05 2.93 -14.34
C SER A 248 -20.02 3.89 -13.64
N MET A 249 -19.51 4.80 -12.80
CA MET A 249 -20.30 5.84 -12.13
C MET A 249 -21.08 6.71 -13.12
N ASN A 250 -20.43 7.17 -14.20
CA ASN A 250 -21.09 8.00 -15.21
C ASN A 250 -22.26 7.27 -15.89
N LYS A 251 -22.14 5.95 -16.11
CA LYS A 251 -23.23 5.12 -16.65
C LYS A 251 -24.36 4.94 -15.65
N ILE A 252 -24.03 4.66 -14.38
CA ILE A 252 -25.02 4.47 -13.29
C ILE A 252 -25.87 5.73 -13.06
N LEU A 253 -25.27 6.90 -13.30
CA LEU A 253 -25.84 8.20 -13.02
C LEU A 253 -26.38 8.94 -14.25
N GLU A 254 -26.40 8.30 -15.41
CA GLU A 254 -26.95 8.88 -16.63
C GLU A 254 -28.42 9.30 -16.41
N GLY A 255 -28.74 10.56 -16.70
CA GLY A 255 -30.08 11.13 -16.49
C GLY A 255 -30.43 11.53 -15.06
N LYS A 256 -29.52 11.38 -14.09
CA LYS A 256 -29.78 11.63 -12.65
C LYS A 256 -29.19 12.93 -12.12
N GLN A 257 -28.96 13.93 -12.97
CA GLN A 257 -28.28 15.18 -12.61
C GLN A 257 -29.02 16.00 -11.53
N SER A 258 -30.33 15.80 -11.39
CA SER A 258 -31.17 16.47 -10.39
C SER A 258 -31.39 15.64 -9.12
N GLU A 259 -30.87 14.41 -9.06
CA GLU A 259 -31.01 13.54 -7.89
C GLU A 259 -29.85 13.73 -6.91
N ASP A 260 -30.10 13.41 -5.63
CA ASP A 260 -29.05 13.40 -4.62
C ASP A 260 -28.14 12.18 -4.78
N ILE A 261 -26.84 12.45 -4.89
CA ILE A 261 -25.81 11.42 -5.04
C ILE A 261 -24.99 11.33 -3.76
N TYR A 262 -24.90 10.14 -3.17
CA TYR A 262 -24.11 9.86 -1.98
C TYR A 262 -22.95 8.96 -2.35
N MET A 263 -21.71 9.35 -2.02
CA MET A 263 -20.53 8.53 -2.32
C MET A 263 -19.65 8.32 -1.12
N TYR A 264 -19.07 7.13 -1.02
CA TYR A 264 -18.07 6.82 -0.01
C TYR A 264 -16.92 6.00 -0.59
N CYS A 265 -15.78 6.10 0.10
CA CYS A 265 -14.61 5.25 -0.12
C CYS A 265 -13.87 5.07 1.21
N THR A 266 -12.71 4.43 1.21
CA THR A 266 -11.93 4.15 2.43
C THR A 266 -11.64 5.40 3.26
N GLY A 267 -11.08 6.45 2.63
CA GLY A 267 -10.52 7.61 3.33
C GLY A 267 -10.92 8.98 2.78
N GLY A 268 -11.83 9.04 1.79
CA GLY A 268 -12.40 10.29 1.25
C GLY A 268 -11.86 10.73 -0.11
N ILE A 269 -10.56 10.53 -0.41
CA ILE A 269 -9.90 11.12 -1.59
C ILE A 269 -10.58 10.80 -2.94
N ARG A 270 -11.02 9.55 -3.16
CA ARG A 270 -11.71 9.14 -4.38
C ARG A 270 -13.05 9.85 -4.54
N CYS A 271 -13.79 10.01 -3.46
CA CYS A 271 -15.11 10.65 -3.46
C CYS A 271 -15.01 12.17 -3.61
N SER A 272 -14.02 12.82 -3.00
CA SER A 272 -13.76 14.24 -3.26
C SER A 272 -13.51 14.48 -4.76
N LYS A 273 -12.68 13.63 -5.38
CA LYS A 273 -12.35 13.75 -6.80
C LYS A 273 -13.53 13.40 -7.71
N ALA A 274 -14.22 12.31 -7.45
CA ALA A 274 -15.42 11.90 -8.17
C ALA A 274 -16.55 12.93 -8.04
N GLY A 275 -16.71 13.53 -6.86
CA GLY A 275 -17.69 14.58 -6.62
C GLY A 275 -17.40 15.84 -7.41
N ALA A 276 -16.14 16.26 -7.49
CA ALA A 276 -15.74 17.37 -8.36
C ALA A 276 -16.04 17.10 -9.83
N ILE A 277 -15.78 15.86 -10.30
CA ILE A 277 -16.12 15.43 -11.66
C ILE A 277 -17.64 15.52 -11.91
N LEU A 278 -18.47 15.01 -11.00
CA LEU A 278 -19.93 15.07 -11.14
C LEU A 278 -20.45 16.51 -11.13
N LEU A 279 -19.97 17.35 -10.21
CA LEU A 279 -20.37 18.75 -10.14
C LEU A 279 -19.98 19.53 -11.41
N SER A 280 -18.78 19.31 -11.94
CA SER A 280 -18.36 19.86 -13.24
C SER A 280 -19.25 19.37 -14.40
N ASN A 281 -19.84 18.18 -14.29
CA ASN A 281 -20.74 17.60 -15.28
C ASN A 281 -22.22 17.94 -15.04
N GLY A 282 -22.52 18.96 -14.22
CA GLY A 282 -23.86 19.50 -14.04
C GLY A 282 -24.75 18.80 -13.01
N PHE A 283 -24.20 17.88 -12.21
CA PHE A 283 -24.92 17.34 -11.05
C PHE A 283 -25.05 18.42 -9.98
N LYS A 284 -26.23 18.52 -9.36
CA LYS A 284 -26.53 19.61 -8.40
C LYS A 284 -26.19 19.25 -6.96
N SER A 285 -26.43 18.00 -6.57
CA SER A 285 -26.39 17.56 -5.18
C SER A 285 -25.49 16.34 -5.02
N VAL A 286 -24.25 16.57 -4.60
CA VAL A 286 -23.27 15.51 -4.38
C VAL A 286 -22.76 15.55 -2.94
N TYR A 287 -23.02 14.47 -2.20
CA TYR A 287 -22.67 14.30 -0.80
C TYR A 287 -21.62 13.20 -0.65
N VAL A 288 -20.60 13.46 0.16
CA VAL A 288 -19.51 12.49 0.39
C VAL A 288 -19.24 12.30 1.87
N LEU A 289 -18.92 11.06 2.26
CA LEU A 289 -18.55 10.75 3.64
C LEU A 289 -17.16 11.34 3.98
N LYS A 290 -17.13 12.35 4.85
CA LYS A 290 -15.88 12.97 5.33
C LYS A 290 -15.03 11.94 6.06
N GLY A 291 -13.78 11.76 5.60
CA GLY A 291 -12.86 10.76 6.13
C GLY A 291 -13.20 9.31 5.76
N GLY A 292 -14.23 9.08 4.94
CA GLY A 292 -14.60 7.76 4.43
C GLY A 292 -15.00 6.74 5.49
N VAL A 293 -14.99 5.46 5.09
CA VAL A 293 -15.34 4.33 5.96
C VAL A 293 -14.47 4.28 7.22
N THR A 294 -13.19 4.68 7.13
CA THR A 294 -12.31 4.72 8.31
C THR A 294 -12.82 5.69 9.37
N ALA A 295 -13.31 6.88 8.98
CA ALA A 295 -13.90 7.83 9.93
C ALA A 295 -15.26 7.37 10.46
N TYR A 296 -16.08 6.74 9.61
CA TYR A 296 -17.34 6.14 10.03
C TYR A 296 -17.15 4.99 11.03
N GLY A 297 -16.14 4.15 10.83
CA GLY A 297 -15.78 3.10 11.79
C GLY A 297 -15.43 3.67 13.16
N ARG A 298 -14.60 4.73 13.22
CA ARG A 298 -14.33 5.42 14.50
C ARG A 298 -15.60 5.96 15.14
N TYR A 299 -16.50 6.53 14.34
CA TYR A 299 -17.79 7.05 14.84
C TYR A 299 -18.63 5.94 15.46
N ILE A 300 -18.80 4.80 14.80
CA ILE A 300 -19.55 3.65 15.35
C ILE A 300 -18.87 3.10 16.62
N THR A 301 -17.55 2.92 16.61
CA THR A 301 -16.81 2.46 17.79
C THR A 301 -17.00 3.39 19.00
N SER A 302 -17.00 4.70 18.78
CA SER A 302 -17.21 5.68 19.85
C SER A 302 -18.69 5.84 20.26
N ASN A 303 -19.63 5.25 19.52
CA ASN A 303 -21.07 5.36 19.76
C ASN A 303 -21.73 3.97 19.70
N PRO A 304 -21.48 3.08 20.68
CA PRO A 304 -21.90 1.68 20.62
C PRO A 304 -23.43 1.46 20.63
N SER A 305 -24.22 2.48 21.00
CA SER A 305 -25.69 2.44 20.91
C SER A 305 -26.22 2.60 19.49
N ILE A 306 -25.39 3.05 18.54
CA ILE A 306 -25.77 3.27 17.15
C ILE A 306 -25.52 2.00 16.35
N THR A 307 -26.57 1.46 15.73
CA THR A 307 -26.42 0.33 14.81
C THR A 307 -25.78 0.81 13.52
N SER A 308 -24.65 0.20 13.14
CA SER A 308 -23.94 0.55 11.91
C SER A 308 -24.77 0.24 10.66
N LEU A 309 -24.81 1.17 9.70
CA LEU A 309 -25.32 0.93 8.34
C LEU A 309 -24.26 0.32 7.42
N TYR A 310 -23.00 0.33 7.85
CA TYR A 310 -21.91 -0.36 7.18
C TYR A 310 -21.78 -1.77 7.75
N LYS A 311 -21.67 -2.77 6.88
CA LYS A 311 -21.44 -4.17 7.25
C LYS A 311 -20.02 -4.59 6.90
N GLY A 312 -19.37 -5.32 7.81
CA GLY A 312 -18.11 -6.00 7.61
C GLY A 312 -16.87 -5.13 7.82
N ARG A 313 -15.89 -5.28 6.92
CA ARG A 313 -14.53 -4.75 7.07
C ARG A 313 -14.21 -3.71 6.01
N ASN A 314 -13.44 -2.71 6.43
CA ASN A 314 -12.88 -1.72 5.53
C ASN A 314 -11.50 -2.17 5.04
N PHE A 315 -11.34 -2.41 3.74
CA PHE A 315 -10.04 -2.75 3.16
C PHE A 315 -9.01 -1.62 3.33
N THR A 316 -7.78 -1.96 3.73
CA THR A 316 -6.66 -1.01 3.86
C THR A 316 -5.52 -1.34 2.91
N PHE A 317 -4.86 -0.31 2.36
CA PHE A 317 -3.80 -0.44 1.34
C PHE A 317 -2.40 -0.69 1.94
N ASP A 318 -2.35 -1.43 3.02
CA ASP A 318 -1.16 -1.74 3.81
C ASP A 318 -1.21 -3.18 4.33
N LYS A 319 -0.28 -3.57 5.21
CA LYS A 319 -0.19 -4.95 5.68
C LYS A 319 -1.44 -5.48 6.39
N ARG A 320 -2.28 -4.60 6.94
CA ARG A 320 -3.46 -5.01 7.70
C ARG A 320 -4.51 -5.62 6.76
N LEU A 321 -4.55 -5.17 5.50
CA LEU A 321 -5.47 -5.62 4.44
C LEU A 321 -6.96 -5.56 4.85
N GLY A 322 -7.29 -4.79 5.86
CA GLY A 322 -8.62 -4.80 6.46
C GLY A 322 -8.62 -4.36 7.92
N GLU A 323 -9.51 -3.44 8.26
CA GLU A 323 -9.88 -3.10 9.64
C GLU A 323 -11.36 -3.47 9.87
N PRO A 324 -11.71 -4.08 11.01
CA PRO A 324 -13.10 -4.41 11.33
C PRO A 324 -13.88 -3.12 11.61
N ILE A 325 -15.07 -3.04 11.02
CA ILE A 325 -16.05 -1.97 11.32
C ILE A 325 -17.20 -2.57 12.12
N THR A 326 -17.71 -3.71 11.67
CA THR A 326 -18.67 -4.55 12.41
C THR A 326 -18.17 -6.00 12.45
N ASN A 327 -18.92 -6.86 13.14
CA ASN A 327 -18.66 -8.30 13.21
C ASN A 327 -19.29 -9.08 12.04
N ASP A 328 -19.97 -8.41 11.10
CA ASP A 328 -20.62 -9.07 9.98
C ASP A 328 -19.58 -9.66 9.02
N ILE A 329 -19.72 -10.95 8.69
CA ILE A 329 -18.92 -11.58 7.64
C ILE A 329 -19.76 -11.62 6.36
N VAL A 330 -19.49 -10.69 5.45
CA VAL A 330 -20.24 -10.52 4.19
C VAL A 330 -19.56 -11.17 2.97
N SER A 331 -18.51 -11.95 3.21
CA SER A 331 -17.70 -12.61 2.19
C SER A 331 -17.41 -14.07 2.56
N GLN A 332 -16.81 -14.78 1.62
CA GLN A 332 -16.50 -16.20 1.75
C GLN A 332 -15.07 -16.47 1.30
N CYS A 333 -14.49 -17.53 1.84
CA CYS A 333 -13.20 -18.04 1.38
C CYS A 333 -13.28 -18.39 -0.10
N HIS A 334 -12.42 -17.78 -0.91
CA HIS A 334 -12.35 -18.03 -2.36
C HIS A 334 -11.89 -19.46 -2.71
N THR A 335 -11.44 -20.24 -1.72
CA THR A 335 -11.03 -21.63 -1.91
C THR A 335 -12.10 -22.64 -1.49
N CYS A 336 -12.73 -22.46 -0.33
CA CYS A 336 -13.63 -23.48 0.24
C CYS A 336 -15.07 -23.00 0.48
N GLY A 337 -15.40 -21.74 0.22
CA GLY A 337 -16.75 -21.19 0.41
C GLY A 337 -17.14 -20.86 1.85
N GLU A 338 -16.35 -21.26 2.85
CA GLU A 338 -16.62 -20.94 4.26
C GLU A 338 -16.67 -19.42 4.49
N PRO A 339 -17.62 -18.90 5.31
CA PRO A 339 -17.66 -17.49 5.66
C PRO A 339 -16.34 -17.00 6.24
N CYS A 340 -15.69 -16.06 5.56
CA CYS A 340 -14.54 -15.32 6.08
C CYS A 340 -14.29 -14.07 5.25
N ASP A 341 -13.60 -13.09 5.84
CA ASP A 341 -13.37 -11.76 5.26
C ASP A 341 -11.88 -11.37 5.24
N THR A 342 -11.00 -12.34 5.48
CA THR A 342 -9.57 -12.10 5.63
C THR A 342 -8.90 -12.12 4.27
N HIS A 343 -8.64 -10.93 3.75
CA HIS A 343 -7.78 -10.74 2.61
C HIS A 343 -6.34 -11.17 2.89
N THR A 344 -5.73 -11.82 1.90
CA THR A 344 -4.32 -12.12 1.91
C THR A 344 -3.74 -12.06 0.50
N ASN A 345 -2.43 -11.88 0.42
CA ASN A 345 -1.72 -12.01 -0.84
C ASN A 345 -1.08 -13.40 -0.90
N CYS A 346 -1.03 -13.99 -2.09
CA CYS A 346 -0.32 -15.24 -2.28
C CYS A 346 1.13 -15.10 -1.82
N ARG A 347 1.57 -16.07 -1.02
CA ARG A 347 2.93 -16.15 -0.49
C ARG A 347 4.00 -16.19 -1.59
N ASN A 348 3.69 -16.79 -2.74
CA ASN A 348 4.50 -16.63 -3.94
C ASN A 348 4.38 -15.18 -4.42
N LYS A 349 5.41 -14.36 -4.20
CA LYS A 349 5.42 -12.94 -4.57
C LYS A 349 5.42 -12.67 -6.04
N THR A 350 5.82 -13.65 -6.83
CA THR A 350 5.67 -13.51 -8.25
C THR A 350 4.18 -13.49 -8.59
N CYS A 351 3.40 -14.45 -8.07
CA CYS A 351 1.93 -14.46 -8.17
C CYS A 351 1.31 -13.21 -7.51
N ASN A 352 1.49 -13.04 -6.20
CA ASN A 352 0.91 -11.97 -5.40
C ASN A 352 -0.58 -11.67 -5.70
N LEU A 353 -1.37 -12.69 -6.03
CA LEU A 353 -2.83 -12.60 -6.14
C LEU A 353 -3.38 -12.20 -4.76
N LEU A 354 -4.28 -11.23 -4.73
CA LEU A 354 -5.07 -10.83 -3.57
C LEU A 354 -6.37 -11.63 -3.58
N PHE A 355 -6.68 -12.32 -2.48
CA PHE A 355 -7.86 -13.18 -2.34
C PHE A 355 -8.26 -13.32 -0.87
N ILE A 356 -9.46 -13.86 -0.63
CA ILE A 356 -10.00 -14.12 0.71
C ILE A 356 -9.74 -15.58 1.09
N GLN A 357 -9.10 -15.80 2.24
CA GLN A 357 -8.71 -17.15 2.69
C GLN A 357 -8.99 -17.36 4.18
N CYS A 358 -9.75 -18.42 4.51
CA CYS A 358 -9.97 -18.83 5.89
C CYS A 358 -8.69 -19.40 6.52
N GLN A 359 -8.65 -19.47 7.85
CA GLN A 359 -7.47 -19.91 8.59
C GLN A 359 -7.06 -21.36 8.27
N GLU A 360 -8.03 -22.26 8.03
CA GLU A 360 -7.76 -23.66 7.69
C GLU A 360 -7.18 -23.80 6.29
N CYS A 361 -7.76 -23.13 5.28
CA CYS A 361 -7.16 -23.07 3.94
C CYS A 361 -5.78 -22.42 3.97
N ARG A 362 -5.56 -21.39 4.79
CA ARG A 362 -4.26 -20.75 4.94
C ARG A 362 -3.19 -21.71 5.45
N LYS A 363 -3.50 -22.55 6.45
CA LYS A 363 -2.58 -23.59 6.95
C LYS A 363 -2.32 -24.64 5.88
N ARG A 364 -3.39 -25.21 5.33
CA ARG A 364 -3.35 -26.30 4.34
C ARG A 364 -2.62 -25.92 3.06
N LEU A 365 -2.78 -24.68 2.60
CA LEU A 365 -2.22 -24.18 1.34
C LEU A 365 -1.01 -23.29 1.53
N SER A 366 -0.41 -23.25 2.73
CA SER A 366 0.77 -22.40 3.02
C SER A 366 0.59 -20.93 2.60
N ARG A 367 -0.63 -20.39 2.76
CA ARG A 367 -1.03 -19.04 2.33
C ARG A 367 -0.78 -18.76 0.83
N THR A 368 -0.94 -19.78 0.00
CA THR A 368 -0.94 -19.61 -1.46
C THR A 368 -2.35 -19.46 -1.99
N CYS A 369 -2.49 -19.01 -3.25
CA CYS A 369 -3.76 -18.77 -3.93
C CYS A 369 -4.60 -20.04 -4.20
N GLY A 370 -4.15 -21.20 -3.73
CA GLY A 370 -4.78 -22.48 -4.00
C GLY A 370 -4.29 -23.16 -5.27
N SER A 371 -3.40 -22.52 -6.05
CA SER A 371 -2.77 -23.21 -7.17
C SER A 371 -1.69 -24.18 -6.73
N GLU A 372 -1.73 -25.38 -7.30
CA GLU A 372 -0.72 -26.41 -7.09
C GLU A 372 0.69 -25.88 -7.39
N PHE A 373 0.85 -25.09 -8.45
CA PHE A 373 2.11 -24.40 -8.77
C PHE A 373 2.64 -23.57 -7.60
N CYS A 374 1.80 -22.68 -7.05
CA CYS A 374 2.25 -21.80 -5.98
C CYS A 374 2.52 -22.57 -4.68
N LEU A 375 1.71 -23.60 -4.39
CA LEU A 375 1.89 -24.46 -3.23
C LEU A 375 3.23 -25.20 -3.28
N ARG A 376 3.48 -25.96 -4.36
CA ARG A 376 4.73 -26.72 -4.54
C ARG A 376 5.95 -25.82 -4.50
N LEU A 377 5.90 -24.68 -5.18
CA LEU A 377 7.01 -23.72 -5.21
C LEU A 377 7.36 -23.22 -3.80
N VAL A 378 6.34 -22.88 -3.01
CA VAL A 378 6.53 -22.35 -1.66
C VAL A 378 7.00 -23.43 -0.70
N GLN A 379 6.52 -24.67 -0.83
CA GLN A 379 6.99 -25.82 -0.04
C GLN A 379 8.45 -26.14 -0.36
N ALA A 380 8.82 -26.27 -1.63
CA ALA A 380 10.20 -26.51 -2.04
C ALA A 380 11.16 -25.39 -1.57
N TRP A 381 10.67 -24.15 -1.51
CA TRP A 381 11.43 -23.04 -0.94
C TRP A 381 11.64 -23.21 0.58
N ASP A 382 10.59 -23.57 1.31
CA ASP A 382 10.66 -23.79 2.76
C ASP A 382 11.56 -24.96 3.13
N GLU A 383 11.50 -26.06 2.39
CA GLU A 383 12.40 -27.21 2.58
C GLU A 383 13.86 -26.80 2.39
N LYS A 384 14.14 -25.95 1.39
CA LYS A 384 15.50 -25.52 1.06
C LYS A 384 16.06 -24.45 1.99
N PHE A 385 15.25 -23.49 2.42
CA PHE A 385 15.72 -22.28 3.11
C PHE A 385 15.15 -22.09 4.51
N GLY A 386 14.21 -22.94 4.93
CA GLY A 386 13.43 -22.76 6.15
C GLY A 386 12.37 -21.67 6.01
N ARG A 387 11.33 -21.75 6.85
CA ARG A 387 10.25 -20.76 6.88
C ARG A 387 10.70 -19.49 7.63
N PRO A 388 10.68 -18.29 7.02
CA PRO A 388 11.11 -17.07 7.71
C PRO A 388 10.15 -16.69 8.85
N SER A 389 10.69 -16.16 9.96
CA SER A 389 9.90 -15.61 11.07
C SER A 389 9.33 -14.20 10.82
N GLY A 390 9.73 -13.56 9.70
CA GLY A 390 9.39 -12.18 9.34
C GLY A 390 8.32 -12.05 8.25
N PHE A 391 8.50 -11.12 7.31
CA PHE A 391 7.67 -11.04 6.11
C PHE A 391 7.72 -12.38 5.36
N ASP A 392 6.68 -13.18 5.54
CA ASP A 392 6.54 -14.59 5.12
C ASP A 392 6.34 -14.74 3.60
N ASP A 393 7.06 -13.95 2.81
CA ASP A 393 6.87 -13.77 1.37
C ASP A 393 8.02 -14.41 0.60
N VAL A 394 7.71 -15.32 -0.32
CA VAL A 394 8.70 -16.00 -1.17
C VAL A 394 8.89 -15.20 -2.45
N LYS A 395 10.09 -14.66 -2.69
CA LYS A 395 10.46 -13.96 -3.93
C LYS A 395 11.45 -14.80 -4.72
N PRO A 396 10.95 -15.71 -5.54
CA PRO A 396 11.82 -16.48 -6.38
C PRO A 396 12.11 -15.74 -7.70
N ASN A 397 13.18 -16.11 -8.39
CA ASN A 397 13.48 -15.63 -9.74
C ASN A 397 12.61 -16.35 -10.79
N TYR A 398 11.30 -16.40 -10.58
CA TYR A 398 10.34 -16.98 -11.53
C TYR A 398 9.44 -15.89 -12.12
N GLN A 399 8.92 -16.12 -13.32
CA GLN A 399 7.96 -15.25 -13.99
C GLN A 399 6.55 -15.45 -13.41
N CYS A 400 5.76 -14.37 -13.36
CA CYS A 400 4.42 -14.44 -12.78
C CYS A 400 3.52 -15.30 -13.66
N VAL A 401 2.79 -16.21 -13.01
CA VAL A 401 1.78 -17.04 -13.69
C VAL A 401 0.50 -16.25 -13.96
N TYR A 402 0.30 -15.13 -13.28
CA TYR A 402 -0.88 -14.27 -13.40
C TYR A 402 -0.54 -12.94 -14.05
N ASP A 403 -1.44 -12.44 -14.89
CA ASP A 403 -1.37 -11.04 -15.31
C ASP A 403 -1.58 -10.14 -14.07
N HIS A 404 -0.75 -9.11 -13.94
CA HIS A 404 -0.87 -8.11 -12.88
C HIS A 404 -2.21 -7.37 -12.91
N VAL A 405 -2.87 -7.32 -14.07
CA VAL A 405 -4.23 -6.76 -14.23
C VAL A 405 -5.25 -7.53 -13.40
N HIS A 406 -5.15 -8.87 -13.35
CA HIS A 406 -6.12 -9.72 -12.66
C HIS A 406 -5.69 -10.16 -11.26
N ARG A 407 -4.62 -9.55 -10.71
CA ARG A 407 -4.13 -9.89 -9.37
C ARG A 407 -5.12 -9.60 -8.23
N THR A 408 -6.26 -9.01 -8.54
CA THR A 408 -7.37 -8.70 -7.62
C THR A 408 -8.62 -9.51 -7.90
N ARG A 409 -8.63 -10.38 -8.93
CA ARG A 409 -9.80 -11.10 -9.43
C ARG A 409 -9.62 -12.62 -9.34
N PRO A 410 -9.70 -13.24 -8.15
CA PRO A 410 -9.45 -14.68 -8.00
C PRO A 410 -10.33 -15.54 -8.89
N LYS A 411 -11.63 -15.22 -9.02
CA LYS A 411 -12.56 -15.97 -9.88
C LYS A 411 -12.16 -15.93 -11.37
N LEU A 412 -11.89 -14.75 -11.93
CA LEU A 412 -11.46 -14.63 -13.33
C LEU A 412 -10.12 -15.32 -13.57
N VAL A 413 -9.22 -15.26 -12.58
CA VAL A 413 -7.95 -15.98 -12.63
C VAL A 413 -8.16 -17.50 -12.66
N ILE A 414 -9.11 -18.02 -11.88
CA ILE A 414 -9.48 -19.44 -11.85
C ILE A 414 -10.09 -19.87 -13.19
N GLU A 415 -11.11 -19.16 -13.66
CA GLU A 415 -11.83 -19.45 -14.91
C GLU A 415 -10.89 -19.45 -16.12
N ARG A 416 -9.99 -18.46 -16.20
CA ARG A 416 -9.02 -18.35 -17.30
C ARG A 416 -8.04 -19.52 -17.36
N LEU A 417 -7.75 -20.14 -16.21
CA LEU A 417 -6.88 -21.31 -16.14
C LEU A 417 -7.64 -22.62 -16.40
N GLY A 418 -8.92 -22.57 -16.77
CA GLY A 418 -9.75 -23.73 -17.09
C GLY A 418 -10.13 -24.58 -15.89
N GLY A 419 -10.01 -24.05 -14.67
CA GLY A 419 -10.28 -24.77 -13.43
C GLY A 419 -11.62 -24.42 -12.78
N THR A 420 -12.17 -25.36 -12.01
CA THR A 420 -13.26 -25.12 -11.03
C THR A 420 -12.72 -24.61 -9.68
N SER A 421 -11.40 -24.65 -9.53
CA SER A 421 -10.59 -24.14 -8.43
C SER A 421 -9.30 -23.58 -9.01
N ALA A 422 -8.50 -22.83 -8.25
CA ALA A 422 -7.26 -22.20 -8.74
C ALA A 422 -6.15 -23.19 -9.16
N ASN A 423 -6.46 -24.41 -9.56
CA ASN A 423 -5.50 -25.42 -9.95
C ASN A 423 -5.01 -25.17 -11.37
N VAL A 424 -3.74 -24.75 -11.47
CA VAL A 424 -2.97 -24.81 -12.71
C VAL A 424 -2.79 -26.30 -13.08
N PRO A 425 -3.03 -26.72 -14.34
CA PRO A 425 -2.81 -28.11 -14.75
C PRO A 425 -1.40 -28.59 -14.40
N SER A 426 -1.27 -29.81 -13.88
CA SER A 426 0.01 -30.41 -13.46
C SER A 426 1.08 -30.30 -14.53
N ASP A 427 0.71 -30.51 -15.78
CA ASP A 427 1.63 -30.56 -16.91
C ASP A 427 2.20 -29.17 -17.22
N LEU A 428 1.39 -28.11 -17.00
CA LEU A 428 1.86 -26.73 -17.11
C LEU A 428 2.79 -26.37 -15.95
N VAL A 429 2.51 -26.90 -14.74
CA VAL A 429 3.39 -26.75 -13.57
C VAL A 429 4.74 -27.40 -13.85
N GLU A 430 4.75 -28.64 -14.34
CA GLU A 430 5.97 -29.39 -14.68
C GLU A 430 6.75 -28.71 -15.80
N MET A 431 6.11 -28.34 -16.90
CA MET A 431 6.77 -27.60 -17.99
C MET A 431 7.40 -26.28 -17.52
N LEU A 432 6.73 -25.50 -16.66
CA LEU A 432 7.28 -24.25 -16.11
C LEU A 432 8.44 -24.48 -15.15
N LEU A 433 8.43 -25.57 -14.39
CA LEU A 433 9.54 -25.97 -13.53
C LEU A 433 10.72 -26.52 -14.35
N GLU A 434 10.44 -27.33 -15.37
CA GLU A 434 11.42 -27.99 -16.25
C GLU A 434 12.14 -27.03 -17.20
N LYS A 435 11.40 -26.15 -17.92
CA LYS A 435 12.01 -25.12 -18.79
C LYS A 435 13.07 -24.29 -18.07
N ASN A 436 12.91 -24.11 -16.75
CA ASN A 436 13.80 -23.30 -15.93
C ASN A 436 14.88 -24.11 -15.19
N SER A 437 14.74 -25.44 -15.10
CA SER A 437 15.84 -26.33 -14.70
C SER A 437 17.00 -26.27 -15.71
N ILE A 438 16.68 -26.01 -16.97
CA ILE A 438 17.63 -25.86 -18.09
C ILE A 438 18.38 -24.52 -18.05
N ILE A 439 17.80 -23.46 -17.45
CA ILE A 439 18.43 -22.12 -17.35
C ILE A 439 19.40 -22.01 -16.15
N LYS A 440 19.44 -23.02 -15.27
CA LYS A 440 20.36 -23.09 -14.12
C LYS A 440 21.58 -24.00 -14.34
N ARG A 441 21.68 -24.66 -15.50
CA ARG A 441 22.95 -25.21 -16.01
C ARG A 441 23.56 -24.19 -16.96
#